data_AF-A0A841GCB8-F1
#
_entry.id   AF-A0A841GCB8-F1
#
_cell.length_a   1.000
_cell.length_b   1.000
_cell.length_c   1.000
_cell.angle_alpha   90.00
_cell.angle_beta   90.00
_cell.angle_gamma   90.00
#
_symmetry.space_group_name_H-M   'P 1'
#
loop_
_entity.id
_entity.type
_entity.pdbx_description
1 polymer ?
#
loop_
_entity_poly.entity_id
_entity_poly.type
_entity_poly.pdbx_seq_one_letter_code
_entity_poly.pdbx_strand_id
1 'polypeptide(L)'
;MMDVSLTELVGLMAGCLTTGSFIPQVVKILRTRDVSGISLLMYVAFVIGVLLWCIYGVINGQIAVIAANGITLVLAGIILGMKIRYRGIAGKERPFRQ
;
A
#
# COMPACT_ATOMS: atom_id res chain seq x y z
N MET A 1 29.16 -19.96 4.95
CA MET A 1 28.81 -18.56 4.66
C MET A 1 27.65 -18.62 3.68
N MET A 2 26.47 -18.07 4.00
CA MET A 2 25.39 -18.01 3.00
C MET A 2 25.74 -16.87 2.04
N ASP A 3 26.19 -17.21 0.84
CA ASP A 3 26.35 -16.25 -0.24
C ASP A 3 24.95 -15.88 -0.73
N VAL A 4 24.50 -14.67 -0.39
CA VAL A 4 23.21 -14.14 -0.86
C VAL A 4 23.29 -14.03 -2.38
N SER A 5 22.41 -14.75 -3.09
CA SER A 5 22.36 -14.68 -4.54
C SER A 5 21.93 -13.28 -5.00
N LEU A 6 22.39 -12.85 -6.18
CA LEU A 6 21.96 -11.57 -6.77
C LEU A 6 20.42 -11.47 -6.85
N THR A 7 19.76 -12.59 -7.14
CA THR A 7 18.29 -12.69 -7.19
C THR A 7 17.64 -12.40 -5.85
N GLU A 8 18.17 -12.96 -4.75
CA GLU A 8 17.67 -12.69 -3.40
C GLU A 8 17.87 -11.24 -2.98
N LEU A 9 19.04 -10.67 -3.30
CA LEU A 9 19.33 -9.27 -2.98
C LEU A 9 18.38 -8.31 -3.72
N VAL A 10 18.18 -8.53 -5.03
CA VAL A 10 17.26 -7.73 -5.84
C VAL A 10 15.82 -7.90 -5.34
N GLY A 11 15.41 -9.13 -5.01
CA GLY A 11 14.08 -9.39 -4.45
C GLY A 11 13.84 -8.68 -3.11
N LEU A 12 14.83 -8.70 -2.22
CA LEU A 12 14.77 -8.01 -0.93
C LEU A 12 14.69 -6.49 -1.12
N MET A 13 15.55 -5.93 -1.97
CA MET A 13 15.52 -4.50 -2.28
C MET A 13 14.19 -4.07 -2.90
N ALA A 14 13.69 -4.84 -3.86
CA ALA A 14 12.41 -4.57 -4.50
C ALA A 14 11.26 -4.60 -3.48
N GLY A 15 11.19 -5.62 -2.62
CA GLY A 15 10.19 -5.73 -1.57
C GLY A 15 10.27 -4.58 -0.55
N CYS A 16 11.48 -4.24 -0.10
CA CYS A 16 11.72 -3.15 0.85
C CYS A 16 11.34 -1.79 0.26
N LEU A 17 11.74 -1.48 -0.97
CA LEU A 17 11.45 -0.19 -1.60
C LEU A 17 9.96 -0.04 -1.90
N THR A 18 9.32 -1.06 -2.46
CA THR A 18 7.89 -1.03 -2.81
C THR A 18 7.03 -0.93 -1.56
N THR A 19 7.25 -1.79 -0.56
CA THR A 19 6.49 -1.79 0.69
C THR A 19 6.79 -0.54 1.53
N GLY A 20 8.06 -0.17 1.64
CA GLY A 20 8.51 1.00 2.39
C GLY A 20 7.98 2.32 1.84
N SER A 21 7.70 2.40 0.54
CA SER A 21 7.14 3.60 -0.09
C SER A 21 5.76 4.01 0.46
N PHE A 22 5.02 3.09 1.09
CA PHE A 22 3.75 3.38 1.73
C PHE A 22 3.91 4.09 3.08
N ILE A 23 5.07 3.94 3.76
CA ILE A 23 5.30 4.52 5.09
C ILE A 23 5.23 6.06 5.05
N PRO A 24 5.95 6.77 4.14
CA PRO A 24 5.81 8.22 4.01
C PRO A 24 4.36 8.67 3.74
N GLN A 25 3.61 7.90 2.96
CA GLN A 25 2.21 8.19 2.65
C GLN A 25 1.30 8.06 3.88
N VAL A 26 1.49 7.00 4.69
CA VAL A 26 0.78 6.83 5.96
C VAL A 26 1.10 8.00 6.91
N VAL A 27 2.37 8.33 7.08
CA VAL A 27 2.82 9.42 7.97
C VAL A 27 2.24 10.77 7.52
N LYS A 28 2.24 11.05 6.20
CA LYS A 28 1.64 12.27 5.65
C LYS A 28 0.17 12.38 6.03
N ILE A 29 -0.63 11.33 5.80
CA ILE A 29 -2.07 11.34 6.09
C ILE A 29 -2.33 11.47 7.60
N LEU A 30 -1.53 10.81 8.43
CA LEU A 30 -1.66 10.93 9.89
C LEU A 30 -1.38 12.36 10.38
N ARG A 31 -0.40 13.05 9.79
CA ARG A 31 -0.04 14.43 10.15
C ARG A 31 -1.02 15.47 9.60
N THR A 32 -1.37 15.38 8.32
CA THR A 32 -2.16 16.43 7.65
C THR A 32 -3.65 16.16 7.63
N ARG A 33 -4.06 14.88 7.80
CA ARG A 33 -5.43 14.40 7.54
C ARG A 33 -5.95 14.70 6.12
N ASP A 34 -5.07 15.15 5.22
CA ASP A 34 -5.41 15.45 3.84
C ASP A 34 -5.32 14.18 2.98
N VAL A 35 -6.48 13.76 2.49
CA VAL A 35 -6.65 12.62 1.59
C VAL A 35 -7.21 13.04 0.23
N SER A 36 -7.30 14.35 -0.04
CA SER A 36 -7.94 14.91 -1.24
C SER A 36 -7.26 14.43 -2.53
N GLY A 37 -5.93 14.33 -2.54
CA GLY A 37 -5.13 13.85 -3.67
C GLY A 37 -5.11 12.33 -3.87
N ILE A 38 -5.76 11.54 -3.01
CA ILE A 38 -5.74 10.08 -3.10
C ILE A 38 -7.01 9.57 -3.80
N SER A 39 -6.86 8.86 -4.91
CA SER A 39 -7.98 8.21 -5.59
C SER A 39 -8.47 7.00 -4.78
N LEU A 40 -9.77 7.01 -4.42
CA LEU A 40 -10.38 5.89 -3.70
C LEU A 40 -10.41 4.62 -4.55
N LEU A 41 -10.81 4.74 -5.82
CA LEU A 41 -10.92 3.60 -6.73
C LEU A 41 -9.56 2.93 -6.95
N MET A 42 -8.51 3.72 -7.13
CA MET A 42 -7.14 3.23 -7.27
C MET A 42 -6.73 2.40 -6.04
N TYR A 43 -6.95 2.92 -4.83
CA TYR A 43 -6.56 2.21 -3.60
C TYR A 43 -7.40 0.96 -3.33
N VAL A 44 -8.70 0.98 -3.64
CA VAL A 44 -9.54 -0.23 -3.54
C VAL A 44 -9.05 -1.31 -4.50
N ALA A 45 -8.83 -0.95 -5.77
CA ALA A 45 -8.30 -1.89 -6.77
C ALA A 45 -6.92 -2.42 -6.36
N PHE A 46 -6.06 -1.56 -5.81
CA PHE A 46 -4.74 -1.95 -5.33
C PHE A 46 -4.81 -2.93 -4.15
N VAL A 47 -5.62 -2.66 -3.14
CA VAL A 47 -5.80 -3.55 -1.98
C VAL A 47 -6.33 -4.93 -2.42
N ILE A 48 -7.31 -4.96 -3.33
CA ILE A 48 -7.82 -6.22 -3.89
C ILE A 48 -6.72 -6.96 -4.65
N GLY A 49 -5.98 -6.26 -5.51
CA GLY A 49 -4.88 -6.85 -6.28
C GLY A 49 -3.79 -7.46 -5.40
N VAL A 50 -3.37 -6.75 -4.34
CA VAL A 50 -2.36 -7.24 -3.38
C VAL A 50 -2.89 -8.44 -2.58
N LEU A 51 -4.17 -8.43 -2.20
CA LEU A 51 -4.80 -9.59 -1.56
C LEU A 51 -4.78 -10.82 -2.49
N LEU A 52 -5.12 -10.64 -3.77
CA LEU A 52 -5.06 -11.71 -4.77
C LEU A 52 -3.63 -12.21 -4.98
N TRP A 53 -2.63 -11.32 -5.01
CA TRP A 53 -1.21 -11.72 -5.05
C TRP A 53 -0.77 -12.50 -3.81
N CYS A 54 -1.25 -12.12 -2.63
CA CYS A 54 -0.99 -12.86 -1.40
C CYS A 54 -1.59 -14.27 -1.47
N ILE A 55 -2.85 -14.39 -1.88
CA ILE A 55 -3.53 -15.69 -2.10
C ILE A 55 -2.78 -16.52 -3.14
N TYR A 56 -2.38 -15.91 -4.26
CA TYR A 56 -1.57 -16.56 -5.29
C TYR A 56 -0.25 -17.09 -4.72
N GLY A 57 0.44 -16.29 -3.90
CA GLY A 57 1.68 -16.70 -3.22
C GLY A 57 1.45 -17.91 -2.31
N VAL A 58 0.36 -17.93 -1.54
CA VAL A 58 -0.02 -19.07 -0.68
C VAL A 58 -0.28 -20.32 -1.51
N ILE A 59 -1.08 -20.23 -2.58
CA ILE A 59 -1.39 -21.36 -3.47
C ILE A 59 -0.11 -21.97 -4.06
N ASN A 60 0.90 -21.16 -4.36
CA ASN A 60 2.14 -21.58 -5.00
C ASN A 60 3.31 -21.81 -4.01
N GLY A 61 3.10 -21.68 -2.70
CA GLY A 61 4.16 -21.84 -1.68
C GLY A 61 5.28 -20.79 -1.73
N GLN A 62 5.01 -19.59 -2.27
CA GLN A 62 6.02 -18.54 -2.49
C GLN A 62 6.14 -17.60 -1.28
N ILE A 63 6.95 -17.97 -0.29
CA ILE A 63 7.10 -17.23 0.98
C ILE A 63 7.43 -15.74 0.78
N ALA A 64 8.34 -15.41 -0.15
CA ALA A 64 8.72 -14.02 -0.42
C ALA A 64 7.54 -13.17 -0.94
N VAL A 65 6.70 -13.75 -1.82
CA VAL A 65 5.51 -13.10 -2.37
C VAL A 65 4.45 -12.90 -1.30
N ILE A 66 4.25 -13.90 -0.44
CA ILE A 66 3.33 -13.83 0.71
C ILE A 66 3.77 -12.72 1.67
N ALA A 67 5.05 -12.69 2.05
CA ALA A 67 5.58 -11.71 2.98
C ALA A 67 5.46 -10.27 2.44
N ALA A 68 5.90 -10.03 1.19
CA ALA A 68 5.86 -8.71 0.58
C ALA A 68 4.43 -8.17 0.43
N ASN A 69 3.52 -9.00 -0.10
CA ASN A 69 2.13 -8.59 -0.30
C ASN A 69 1.36 -8.51 1.03
N GLY A 70 1.65 -9.36 2.01
CA GLY A 70 1.04 -9.29 3.33
C GLY A 70 1.34 -7.97 4.05
N ILE A 71 2.60 -7.55 4.08
CA ILE A 71 2.98 -6.26 4.70
C ILE A 71 2.37 -5.09 3.90
N THR A 72 2.43 -5.15 2.57
CA THR A 72 1.81 -4.14 1.70
C THR A 72 0.30 -4.03 1.93
N LEU A 73 -0.39 -5.16 2.11
CA LEU A 73 -1.83 -5.21 2.35
C LEU A 73 -2.22 -4.47 3.64
N VAL A 74 -1.45 -4.65 4.71
CA VAL A 74 -1.67 -3.94 5.98
C VAL A 74 -1.49 -2.43 5.79
N LEU A 75 -0.39 -1.99 5.18
CA LEU A 75 -0.11 -0.57 4.96
C LEU A 75 -1.14 0.10 4.03
N ALA A 76 -1.45 -0.54 2.90
CA ALA A 76 -2.44 -0.05 1.95
C ALA A 76 -3.86 -0.04 2.55
N GLY A 77 -4.19 -1.04 3.37
CA GLY A 77 -5.45 -1.10 4.13
C GLY A 77 -5.60 0.06 5.11
N ILE A 78 -4.52 0.42 5.83
CA ILE A 78 -4.49 1.59 6.71
C ILE A 78 -4.75 2.87 5.91
N ILE A 79 -4.08 3.05 4.76
CA ILE A 79 -4.27 4.23 3.89
C ILE A 79 -5.72 4.30 3.36
N LEU A 80 -6.25 3.17 2.88
CA LEU A 80 -7.63 3.09 2.40
C LEU A 80 -8.63 3.41 3.52
N GLY A 81 -8.42 2.86 4.72
CA GLY A 81 -9.25 3.17 5.89
C GLY A 81 -9.22 4.66 6.26
N MET A 82 -8.05 5.29 6.24
CA MET A 82 -7.92 6.73 6.45
C MET A 82 -8.61 7.54 5.35
N LYS A 83 -8.47 7.13 4.07
CA LYS A 83 -9.17 7.77 2.95
C LYS A 83 -10.67 7.72 3.14
N ILE A 84 -11.24 6.58 3.54
CA ILE A 84 -12.67 6.43 3.78
C ILE A 84 -13.11 7.30 4.96
N ARG A 85 -12.36 7.29 6.07
CA ARG A 85 -12.66 8.10 7.27
C ARG A 85 -12.64 9.60 7.01
N TYR A 86 -11.65 10.09 6.26
CA TYR A 86 -11.48 11.53 6.00
C TYR A 86 -12.17 12.02 4.72
N ARG A 87 -12.82 11.14 3.95
CA ARG A 87 -13.58 11.49 2.73
C ARG A 87 -14.62 12.58 2.99
N GLY A 88 -15.32 12.52 4.13
CA GLY A 88 -16.32 13.51 4.52
C GLY A 88 -15.77 14.89 4.88
N ILE A 89 -14.47 14.99 5.18
CA ILE A 89 -13.79 16.27 5.51
C ILE A 89 -13.37 16.98 4.21
N ALA A 90 -12.77 16.24 3.27
CA ALA A 90 -12.29 16.79 1.99
C ALA A 90 -13.42 17.21 1.02
N GLY A 91 -14.63 16.68 1.18
CA GLY A 91 -15.80 17.05 0.37
C GLY A 91 -16.42 18.40 0.72
N LYS A 92 -16.09 18.99 1.88
CA LYS A 92 -16.67 20.27 2.33
C LYS A 92 -15.96 21.51 1.80
N GLU A 93 -14.74 21.38 1.25
CA GLU A 93 -13.88 22.51 0.88
C GLU A 93 -13.82 22.81 -0.63
N ARG A 94 -14.69 22.23 -1.45
CA ARG A 94 -14.82 22.65 -2.85
C ARG A 94 -16.06 23.54 -3.02
N PRO A 95 -16.01 24.85 -2.69
CA PRO A 95 -16.90 25.76 -3.38
C PRO A 95 -16.54 25.66 -4.86
N PHE A 96 -17.54 25.42 -5.69
CA PHE A 96 -17.42 25.52 -7.15
C PHE A 96 -16.77 26.87 -7.47
N ARG A 97 -15.49 26.86 -7.85
CA ARG A 97 -14.88 28.02 -8.49
C ARG A 97 -15.30 27.96 -9.95
N GLN A 98 -16.10 28.97 -10.32
CA GLN A 98 -16.49 29.34 -11.67
C GLN A 98 -15.28 29.55 -12.57
#